data_AF-A0A945XS91-F1
#
_entry.id   AF-A0A945XS91-F1
#
_cell.length_a   1.000
_cell.length_b   1.000
_cell.length_c   1.000
_cell.angle_alpha   90.00
_cell.angle_beta   90.00
_cell.angle_gamma   90.00
#
_symmetry.space_group_name_H-M   'P 1'
#
loop_
_entity.id
_entity.type
_entity.pdbx_description
1 polymer ?
#
loop_
_entity_poly.entity_id
_entity_poly.type
_entity_poly.pdbx_seq_one_letter_code
_entity_poly.pdbx_strand_id
1 'polypeptide(L)'
;MERVNETYIREAIGLANLNALRIALYQQTGLEELATMSVEIYRRENSPLELPVLATQHHARVVELAVEYLMKGDVKKAPIPSFAQARRLMELFENESPNELSAHYAYEDLAFEDFSRQASWTHKPAEKALQNFEVIVVGAGFSAIVAAIQLQSLGINFRIIERQADFGGTWQLNDYPEARVDISSFIYQYKFVRNYPWKHYFAPRNNCAG
;
A
#
# COMPACT_ATOMS: atom_id res chain seq x y z
N MET A 1 30.95 -2.16 5.04
CA MET A 1 29.72 -2.86 4.63
C MET A 1 29.76 -4.22 5.29
N GLU A 2 28.99 -4.41 6.34
CA GLU A 2 28.94 -5.70 7.07
C GLU A 2 28.50 -6.79 6.08
N ARG A 3 29.25 -7.89 6.00
CA ARG A 3 28.89 -8.99 5.10
C ARG A 3 27.60 -9.61 5.62
N VAL A 4 26.55 -9.61 4.79
CA VAL A 4 25.34 -10.42 5.02
C VAL A 4 25.80 -11.86 5.27
N ASN A 5 25.58 -12.36 6.47
CA ASN A 5 25.95 -13.69 6.92
C ASN A 5 24.74 -14.35 7.60
N GLU A 6 24.84 -15.64 7.92
CA GLU A 6 23.71 -16.39 8.48
C GLU A 6 23.21 -15.80 9.80
N THR A 7 24.11 -15.37 10.70
CA THR A 7 23.76 -14.74 11.97
C THR A 7 22.91 -13.49 11.74
N TYR A 8 23.35 -12.60 10.86
CA TYR A 8 22.62 -11.40 10.48
C TYR A 8 21.24 -11.72 9.89
N ILE A 9 21.16 -12.73 9.01
CA ILE A 9 19.88 -13.15 8.41
C ILE A 9 18.92 -13.68 9.47
N ARG A 10 19.39 -14.51 10.40
CA ARG A 10 18.56 -15.06 11.48
C ARG A 10 18.06 -13.98 12.43
N GLU A 11 18.92 -13.02 12.79
CA GLU A 11 18.52 -11.85 13.58
C GLU A 11 17.44 -11.02 12.87
N ALA A 12 17.63 -10.75 11.58
CA ALA A 12 16.65 -10.01 10.77
C ALA A 12 15.31 -10.76 10.66
N ILE A 13 15.33 -12.08 10.46
CA ILE A 13 14.12 -12.91 10.44
C ILE A 13 13.42 -12.91 11.80
N GLY A 14 14.17 -12.88 12.91
CA GLY A 14 13.62 -12.80 14.27
C GLY A 14 12.79 -11.54 14.53
N LEU A 15 12.97 -10.49 13.72
CA LEU A 15 12.19 -9.24 13.78
C LEU A 15 11.02 -9.23 12.77
N ALA A 16 10.93 -10.21 11.88
CA ALA A 16 9.94 -10.24 10.81
C ALA A 16 8.60 -10.84 11.28
N ASN A 17 7.51 -10.41 10.64
CA ASN A 17 6.24 -11.12 10.75
C ASN A 17 6.35 -12.44 9.96
N LEU A 18 6.34 -13.57 10.66
CA LEU A 18 6.53 -14.89 10.04
C LEU A 18 5.41 -15.28 9.07
N ASN A 19 4.18 -14.80 9.27
CA ASN A 19 3.09 -15.05 8.33
C ASN A 19 3.36 -14.30 7.00
N ALA A 20 3.73 -13.02 7.08
CA ALA A 20 4.09 -12.24 5.90
C ALA A 20 5.34 -12.80 5.20
N LEU A 21 6.36 -13.22 5.96
CA LEU A 21 7.57 -13.84 5.44
C LEU A 21 7.25 -15.15 4.69
N ARG A 22 6.36 -15.98 5.24
CA ARG A 22 5.86 -17.20 4.57
C ARG A 22 5.24 -16.88 3.21
N ILE A 23 4.37 -15.86 3.13
CA ILE A 23 3.73 -15.46 1.86
C ILE A 23 4.75 -14.92 0.86
N ALA A 24 5.71 -14.11 1.32
CA ALA A 24 6.79 -13.62 0.46
C ALA A 24 7.66 -14.76 -0.08
N LEU A 25 8.01 -15.75 0.75
CA LEU A 25 8.73 -16.94 0.32
C LEU A 25 7.92 -17.77 -0.68
N TYR A 26 6.61 -17.94 -0.45
CA TYR A 26 5.73 -18.65 -1.38
C TYR A 26 5.73 -17.94 -2.74
N GLN A 27 5.57 -16.62 -2.75
CA GLN A 27 5.61 -15.81 -3.97
C GLN A 27 6.95 -15.95 -4.72
N GLN A 28 8.06 -16.06 -4.00
CA GLN A 28 9.40 -16.16 -4.59
C GLN A 28 9.76 -17.57 -5.08
N THR A 29 9.23 -18.61 -4.43
CA THR A 29 9.71 -19.99 -4.62
C THR A 29 8.67 -20.93 -5.21
N GLY A 30 7.38 -20.62 -5.08
CA GLY A 30 6.28 -21.52 -5.45
C GLY A 30 6.22 -22.80 -4.59
N LEU A 31 6.89 -22.85 -3.43
CA LEU A 31 6.89 -24.03 -2.56
C LEU A 31 5.51 -24.21 -1.92
N GLU A 32 4.77 -25.22 -2.39
CA GLU A 32 3.42 -25.53 -1.89
C GLU A 32 3.38 -25.90 -0.39
N GLU A 33 4.50 -26.36 0.20
CA GLU A 33 4.60 -26.57 1.65
C GLU A 33 4.18 -25.29 2.43
N LEU A 34 4.58 -24.11 1.96
CA LEU A 34 4.26 -22.82 2.59
C LEU A 34 2.76 -22.49 2.51
N ALA A 35 2.10 -22.88 1.42
CA ALA A 35 0.67 -22.65 1.21
C ALA A 35 -0.21 -23.54 2.10
N THR A 36 0.31 -24.67 2.58
CA THR A 36 -0.44 -25.61 3.44
C THR A 36 -0.32 -25.33 4.94
N MET A 37 0.56 -24.41 5.34
CA MET A 37 0.79 -24.08 6.75
C MET A 37 -0.44 -23.38 7.36
N SER A 38 -0.83 -23.79 8.56
CA SER A 38 -2.00 -23.23 9.24
C SER A 38 -1.75 -21.84 9.82
N VAL A 39 -2.79 -21.01 9.81
CA VAL A 39 -2.83 -19.67 10.40
C VAL A 39 -3.85 -19.65 11.54
N GLU A 40 -3.51 -18.98 12.62
CA GLU A 40 -4.35 -18.78 13.80
C GLU A 40 -4.74 -17.29 13.90
N ILE A 41 -5.91 -17.02 14.46
CA ILE A 41 -6.34 -15.64 14.73
C ILE A 41 -5.85 -15.23 16.11
N TYR A 42 -4.90 -14.30 16.15
CA TYR A 42 -4.46 -13.67 17.39
C TYR A 42 -5.34 -12.47 17.70
N ARG A 43 -6.02 -12.53 18.85
CA ARG A 43 -6.77 -11.40 19.42
C ARG A 43 -5.96 -10.78 20.54
N ARG A 44 -5.59 -9.52 20.38
CA ARG A 44 -4.96 -8.76 21.46
C ARG A 44 -6.03 -8.32 22.46
N GLU A 45 -5.75 -8.49 23.75
CA GLU A 45 -6.64 -8.04 24.81
C GLU A 45 -6.91 -6.53 24.69
N ASN A 46 -8.18 -6.12 24.83
CA ASN A 46 -8.65 -4.74 24.67
C ASN A 46 -8.44 -4.12 23.27
N SER A 47 -8.25 -4.94 22.25
CA SER A 47 -8.16 -4.51 20.85
C SER A 47 -9.25 -5.20 20.02
N PRO A 48 -9.98 -4.47 19.17
CA PRO A 48 -10.90 -5.08 18.21
C PRO A 48 -10.16 -5.74 17.03
N LEU A 49 -8.84 -5.56 16.92
CA LEU A 49 -8.04 -6.10 15.82
C LEU A 49 -7.80 -7.60 15.99
N GLU A 50 -8.18 -8.35 14.96
CA GLU A 50 -7.86 -9.75 14.73
C GLU A 50 -6.68 -9.84 13.76
N LEU A 51 -5.62 -10.53 14.16
CA LEU A 51 -4.41 -10.62 13.34
C LEU A 51 -4.17 -12.08 12.94
N PRO A 52 -4.14 -12.40 11.63
CA PRO A 52 -3.76 -13.73 11.18
C PRO A 52 -2.25 -13.93 11.42
N VAL A 53 -1.93 -14.86 12.31
CA VAL A 53 -0.56 -15.23 12.67
C VAL A 53 -0.28 -16.66 12.25
N LEU A 54 0.95 -16.92 11.80
CA LEU A 54 1.38 -18.28 11.47
C LEU A 54 1.32 -19.16 12.73
N ALA A 55 0.76 -20.37 12.65
CA ALA A 55 0.73 -21.29 13.78
C ALA A 55 2.16 -21.64 14.26
N THR A 56 2.36 -21.69 15.56
CA THR A 56 3.69 -21.81 16.21
C THR A 56 4.49 -23.01 15.72
N GLN A 57 3.80 -24.12 15.42
CA GLN A 57 4.41 -25.35 14.89
C GLN A 57 5.15 -25.17 13.56
N HIS A 58 4.84 -24.14 12.79
CA HIS A 58 5.46 -23.85 11.49
C HIS A 58 6.61 -22.84 11.56
N HIS A 59 6.80 -22.16 12.71
CA HIS A 59 7.76 -21.05 12.83
C HIS A 59 9.17 -21.48 12.47
N ALA A 60 9.69 -22.53 13.13
CA ALA A 60 11.05 -23.02 12.89
C ALA A 60 11.27 -23.39 11.41
N ARG A 61 10.27 -24.00 10.76
CA ARG A 61 10.37 -24.42 9.36
C ARG A 61 10.42 -23.23 8.40
N VAL A 62 9.61 -22.20 8.63
CA VAL A 62 9.64 -20.96 7.82
C VAL A 62 10.97 -20.24 8.00
N VAL A 63 11.52 -20.19 9.22
CA VAL A 63 12.84 -19.61 9.47
C VAL A 63 13.92 -20.34 8.69
N GLU A 64 13.98 -21.68 8.73
CA GLU A 64 14.98 -22.44 7.97
C GLU A 64 14.85 -22.23 6.45
N LEU A 65 13.62 -22.25 5.92
CA LEU A 65 13.38 -21.98 4.50
C LEU A 65 13.80 -20.56 4.10
N ALA A 66 13.55 -19.58 4.96
CA ALA A 66 13.96 -18.19 4.75
C ALA A 66 15.49 -18.05 4.74
N VAL A 67 16.18 -18.66 5.72
CA VAL A 67 17.64 -18.66 5.81
C VAL A 67 18.24 -19.32 4.57
N GLU A 68 17.76 -20.50 4.20
CA GLU A 68 18.24 -21.20 3.01
C GLU A 68 18.07 -20.35 1.73
N TYR A 69 16.90 -19.73 1.56
CA TYR A 69 16.62 -18.88 0.41
C TYR A 69 17.53 -17.64 0.38
N LEU A 70 17.67 -16.92 1.49
CA LEU A 70 18.46 -15.69 1.57
C LEU A 70 19.97 -15.95 1.47
N MET A 71 20.45 -17.08 2.00
CA MET A 71 21.86 -17.47 1.91
C MET A 71 22.31 -17.79 0.48
N LYS A 72 21.39 -18.14 -0.44
CA LYS A 72 21.70 -18.29 -1.87
C LYS A 72 22.12 -16.98 -2.53
N GLY A 73 21.72 -15.83 -1.96
CA GLY A 73 22.13 -14.49 -2.40
C GLY A 73 21.52 -13.98 -3.71
N ASP A 74 20.76 -14.78 -4.46
CA ASP A 74 20.09 -14.38 -5.72
C ASP A 74 18.61 -13.98 -5.47
N VAL A 75 18.40 -13.03 -4.55
CA VAL A 75 17.04 -12.53 -4.26
C VAL A 75 16.60 -11.59 -5.38
N LYS A 76 15.65 -12.04 -6.19
CA LYS A 76 15.06 -11.25 -7.28
C LYS A 76 13.81 -10.53 -6.81
N LYS A 77 13.52 -9.39 -7.43
CA LYS A 77 12.22 -8.73 -7.26
C LYS A 77 11.16 -9.65 -7.86
N ALA A 78 10.18 -10.06 -7.06
CA ALA A 78 9.04 -10.83 -7.56
C ALA A 78 8.30 -10.02 -8.63
N PRO A 79 7.77 -10.68 -9.69
CA PRO A 79 6.93 -10.01 -10.66
C PRO A 79 5.66 -9.48 -9.97
N ILE A 80 5.06 -8.45 -10.58
CA ILE A 80 3.76 -7.95 -10.14
C ILE A 80 2.74 -9.08 -10.31
N PRO A 81 2.03 -9.51 -9.25
CA PRO A 81 1.04 -10.57 -9.35
C PRO A 81 -0.19 -10.09 -10.13
N SER A 82 -0.80 -10.98 -10.90
CA SER A 82 -2.14 -10.76 -11.44
C SER A 82 -3.18 -10.68 -10.33
N PHE A 83 -4.39 -10.20 -10.62
CA PHE A 83 -5.49 -10.18 -9.66
C PHE A 83 -5.75 -11.55 -9.01
N ALA A 84 -5.78 -12.62 -9.82
CA ALA A 84 -5.99 -13.98 -9.31
C ALA A 84 -4.85 -14.44 -8.39
N GLN A 85 -3.59 -14.10 -8.74
CA GLN A 85 -2.44 -14.41 -7.89
C GLN A 85 -2.48 -13.60 -6.59
N ALA A 86 -2.77 -12.31 -6.65
CA ALA A 86 -2.88 -11.47 -5.47
C ALA A 86 -4.00 -11.93 -4.54
N ARG A 87 -5.17 -12.28 -5.09
CA ARG A 87 -6.26 -12.88 -4.32
C ARG A 87 -5.84 -14.17 -3.64
N ARG A 88 -5.09 -15.04 -4.33
CA ARG A 88 -4.55 -16.25 -3.73
C ARG A 88 -3.60 -15.93 -2.57
N LEU A 89 -2.74 -14.92 -2.71
CA LEU A 89 -1.85 -14.50 -1.61
C LEU A 89 -2.63 -13.96 -0.41
N MET A 90 -3.71 -13.19 -0.64
CA MET A 90 -4.62 -12.72 0.41
C MET A 90 -5.28 -13.90 1.14
N GLU A 91 -5.82 -14.85 0.39
CA GLU A 91 -6.43 -16.06 0.93
C GLU A 91 -5.44 -16.85 1.79
N LEU A 92 -4.20 -17.03 1.31
CA LEU A 92 -3.17 -17.71 2.08
C LEU A 92 -2.82 -16.95 3.35
N PHE A 93 -2.76 -15.62 3.29
CA PHE A 93 -2.40 -14.78 4.44
C PHE A 93 -3.45 -14.84 5.55
N GLU A 94 -4.73 -14.72 5.18
CA GLU A 94 -5.87 -14.67 6.12
C GLU A 94 -6.42 -16.06 6.46
N ASN A 95 -6.09 -17.09 5.67
CA ASN A 95 -6.70 -18.42 5.70
C ASN A 95 -8.23 -18.38 5.49
N GLU A 96 -8.70 -17.35 4.81
CA GLU A 96 -10.08 -17.14 4.40
C GLU A 96 -10.11 -16.54 2.99
N SER A 97 -11.06 -16.97 2.16
CA SER A 97 -11.23 -16.37 0.84
C SER A 97 -11.90 -14.99 0.96
N PRO A 98 -11.25 -13.90 0.50
CA PRO A 98 -11.89 -12.60 0.51
C PRO A 98 -13.10 -12.60 -0.43
N ASN A 99 -14.15 -11.87 -0.05
CA ASN A 99 -15.26 -11.60 -0.97
C ASN A 99 -14.77 -10.73 -2.16
N GLU A 100 -15.55 -10.69 -3.24
CA GLU A 100 -15.19 -9.96 -4.47
C GLU A 100 -14.84 -8.48 -4.23
N LEU A 101 -15.66 -7.78 -3.44
CA LEU A 101 -15.45 -6.36 -3.18
C LEU A 101 -14.15 -6.12 -2.40
N SER A 102 -13.92 -6.91 -1.35
CA SER A 102 -12.70 -6.84 -0.55
C SER A 102 -11.46 -7.19 -1.37
N ALA A 103 -11.53 -8.21 -2.23
CA ALA A 103 -10.42 -8.61 -3.09
C ALA A 103 -10.04 -7.49 -4.07
N HIS A 104 -11.04 -6.88 -4.73
CA HIS A 104 -10.80 -5.75 -5.63
C HIS A 104 -10.23 -4.53 -4.90
N TYR A 105 -10.83 -4.16 -3.77
CA TYR A 105 -10.35 -3.03 -2.97
C TYR A 105 -8.90 -3.22 -2.50
N ALA A 106 -8.58 -4.41 -1.96
CA ALA A 106 -7.24 -4.74 -1.50
C ALA A 106 -6.24 -4.76 -2.66
N TYR A 107 -6.61 -5.28 -3.83
CA TYR A 107 -5.75 -5.30 -5.01
C TYR A 107 -5.43 -3.88 -5.50
N GLU A 108 -6.42 -2.99 -5.55
CA GLU A 108 -6.20 -1.59 -5.90
C GLU A 108 -5.27 -0.87 -4.91
N ASP A 109 -5.38 -1.20 -3.62
CA ASP A 109 -4.57 -0.64 -2.53
C ASP A 109 -3.10 -1.07 -2.58
N LEU A 110 -2.77 -2.18 -3.25
CA LEU A 110 -1.39 -2.60 -3.56
C LEU A 110 -0.70 -1.62 -4.52
N ALA A 111 -1.48 -0.83 -5.28
CA ALA A 111 -0.98 0.26 -6.13
C ALA A 111 0.12 -0.16 -7.13
N PHE A 112 -0.02 -1.34 -7.73
CA PHE A 112 0.89 -1.83 -8.78
C PHE A 112 0.77 -1.06 -10.10
N GLU A 113 -0.35 -0.38 -10.31
CA GLU A 113 -0.57 0.59 -11.38
C GLU A 113 -0.42 2.00 -10.82
N ASP A 114 -0.07 2.97 -11.66
CA ASP A 114 0.07 4.36 -11.22
C ASP A 114 -1.27 4.89 -10.71
N PHE A 115 -2.38 4.60 -11.40
CA PHE A 115 -3.71 5.06 -11.02
C PHE A 115 -4.72 3.90 -10.96
N SER A 116 -4.58 3.01 -9.97
CA SER A 116 -5.48 1.85 -9.81
C SER A 116 -6.98 2.20 -9.70
N ARG A 117 -7.30 3.43 -9.23
CA ARG A 117 -8.65 3.97 -9.13
C ARG A 117 -8.93 5.10 -10.13
N GLN A 118 -8.33 5.02 -11.32
CA GLN A 118 -8.53 6.03 -12.35
C GLN A 118 -9.98 6.02 -12.86
N ALA A 119 -10.57 7.21 -12.96
CA ALA A 119 -11.86 7.38 -13.59
C ALA A 119 -11.75 7.11 -15.10
N SER A 120 -12.75 6.39 -15.63
CA SER A 120 -12.87 6.12 -17.05
C SER A 120 -14.28 6.42 -17.53
N TRP A 121 -14.39 6.78 -18.81
CA TRP A 121 -15.68 7.05 -19.43
C TRP A 121 -16.44 5.75 -19.69
N THR A 122 -17.64 5.61 -19.14
CA THR A 122 -18.58 4.57 -19.62
C THR A 122 -19.11 4.94 -21.02
N HIS A 123 -19.40 6.22 -21.24
CA HIS A 123 -19.78 6.78 -22.53
C HIS A 123 -19.09 8.14 -22.69
N LYS A 124 -18.04 8.21 -23.50
CA LYS A 124 -17.28 9.45 -23.69
C LYS A 124 -18.12 10.46 -24.49
N PRO A 125 -18.31 11.71 -23.99
CA PRO A 125 -18.95 12.76 -24.77
C PRO A 125 -18.18 13.12 -26.03
N ALA A 126 -18.85 13.75 -27.00
CA ALA A 126 -18.19 14.30 -28.17
C ALA A 126 -17.15 15.35 -27.75
N GLU A 127 -16.03 15.44 -28.48
CA GLU A 127 -14.91 16.31 -28.15
C GLU A 127 -15.32 17.79 -27.98
N LYS A 128 -16.21 18.27 -28.86
CA LYS A 128 -16.78 19.63 -28.78
C LYS A 128 -17.56 19.87 -27.48
N ALA A 129 -18.21 18.85 -26.93
CA ALA A 129 -18.93 18.97 -25.66
C ALA A 129 -17.94 19.10 -24.49
N LEU A 130 -16.85 18.33 -24.51
CA LEU A 130 -15.79 18.42 -23.50
C LEU A 130 -15.10 19.79 -23.50
N GLN A 131 -14.79 20.32 -24.69
CA GLN A 131 -14.15 21.64 -24.82
C GLN A 131 -15.02 22.79 -24.28
N ASN A 132 -16.34 22.66 -24.39
CA ASN A 132 -17.31 23.66 -23.92
C ASN A 132 -17.78 23.42 -22.47
N PHE A 133 -17.24 22.41 -21.79
CA PHE A 133 -17.58 22.07 -20.42
C PHE A 133 -16.38 22.34 -19.52
N GLU A 134 -16.59 23.07 -18.43
CA GLU A 134 -15.55 23.38 -17.47
C GLU A 134 -16.02 23.09 -16.05
N VAL A 135 -15.16 22.44 -15.26
CA VAL A 135 -15.39 22.14 -13.86
C VAL A 135 -14.64 23.13 -12.97
N ILE A 136 -15.33 23.72 -12.00
CA ILE A 136 -14.69 24.49 -10.94
C ILE A 136 -14.49 23.60 -9.72
N VAL A 137 -13.24 23.43 -9.30
CA VAL A 137 -12.86 22.74 -8.07
C VAL A 137 -12.57 23.79 -7.00
N VAL A 138 -13.27 23.72 -5.88
CA VAL A 138 -13.12 24.68 -4.78
C VAL A 138 -12.24 24.07 -3.68
N GLY A 139 -11.12 24.73 -3.38
CA GLY A 139 -10.05 24.28 -2.50
C GLY A 139 -8.90 23.62 -3.27
N ALA A 140 -7.70 23.65 -2.70
CA ALA A 140 -6.45 23.09 -3.24
C ALA A 140 -5.77 22.14 -2.23
N GLY A 141 -6.57 21.40 -1.46
CA GLY A 141 -6.11 20.32 -0.59
C GLY A 141 -5.94 18.98 -1.33
N PHE A 142 -5.70 17.91 -0.57
CA PHE A 142 -5.45 16.58 -1.11
C PHE A 142 -6.50 16.08 -2.10
N SER A 143 -7.78 16.30 -1.78
CA SER A 143 -8.91 15.89 -2.61
C SER A 143 -8.98 16.65 -3.94
N ALA A 144 -8.68 17.95 -3.93
CA ALA A 144 -8.72 18.79 -5.12
C ALA A 144 -7.62 18.41 -6.12
N ILE A 145 -6.41 18.12 -5.64
CA ILE A 145 -5.30 17.65 -6.48
C ILE A 145 -5.69 16.32 -7.15
N VAL A 146 -6.27 15.36 -6.42
CA VAL A 146 -6.74 14.10 -7.01
C VAL A 146 -7.85 14.35 -8.03
N ALA A 147 -8.83 15.18 -7.69
CA ALA A 147 -9.92 15.53 -8.62
C ALA A 147 -9.37 16.14 -9.92
N ALA A 148 -8.42 17.06 -9.82
CA ALA A 148 -7.75 17.67 -10.96
C ALA A 148 -7.00 16.66 -11.83
N ILE A 149 -6.25 15.74 -11.23
CA ILE A 149 -5.58 14.65 -11.97
C ILE A 149 -6.61 13.80 -12.72
N GLN A 150 -7.73 13.45 -12.08
CA GLN A 150 -8.79 12.66 -12.72
C GLN A 150 -9.45 13.43 -13.88
N LEU A 151 -9.84 14.69 -13.66
CA LEU A 151 -10.41 15.56 -14.69
C LEU A 151 -9.47 15.73 -15.88
N GLN A 152 -8.18 15.96 -15.61
CA GLN A 152 -7.14 16.05 -16.63
C GLN A 152 -7.06 14.76 -17.44
N SER A 153 -7.07 13.60 -16.77
CA SER A 153 -7.01 12.30 -17.44
C SER A 153 -8.25 11.99 -18.30
N LEU A 154 -9.41 12.55 -17.94
CA LEU A 154 -10.65 12.44 -18.70
C LEU A 154 -10.74 13.44 -19.87
N GLY A 155 -9.80 14.39 -19.97
CA GLY A 155 -9.81 15.47 -20.95
C GLY A 155 -10.84 16.57 -20.67
N ILE A 156 -11.25 16.72 -19.40
CA ILE A 156 -12.20 17.75 -18.97
C ILE A 156 -11.43 19.00 -18.56
N ASN A 157 -11.81 20.16 -19.07
CA ASN A 157 -11.25 21.43 -18.63
C ASN A 157 -11.67 21.73 -17.19
N PHE A 158 -10.75 22.25 -16.38
CA PHE A 158 -11.06 22.62 -15.00
C PHE A 158 -10.23 23.81 -14.52
N ARG A 159 -10.76 24.47 -13.49
CA ARG A 159 -10.04 25.47 -12.71
C ARG A 159 -10.14 25.15 -11.23
N ILE A 160 -9.01 25.20 -10.53
CA ILE A 160 -8.97 25.14 -9.07
C ILE A 160 -9.00 26.57 -8.55
N ILE A 161 -9.88 26.84 -7.58
CA ILE A 161 -9.88 28.09 -6.82
C ILE A 161 -9.57 27.81 -5.35
N GLU A 162 -8.57 28.50 -4.81
CA GLU A 162 -8.15 28.36 -3.42
C GLU A 162 -8.10 29.74 -2.78
N ARG A 163 -8.54 29.81 -1.51
CA ARG A 163 -8.52 31.02 -0.70
C ARG A 163 -7.13 31.25 -0.09
N GLN A 164 -6.40 30.18 0.22
CA GLN A 164 -5.03 30.24 0.72
C GLN A 164 -4.02 30.63 -0.36
N ALA A 165 -2.82 31.02 0.08
CA ALA A 165 -1.74 31.44 -0.81
C ALA A 165 -1.09 30.27 -1.59
N ASP A 166 -1.30 29.03 -1.16
CA ASP A 166 -0.66 27.85 -1.74
C ASP A 166 -1.54 26.59 -1.54
N PHE A 167 -1.12 25.48 -2.15
CA PHE A 167 -1.70 24.15 -1.99
C PHE A 167 -1.53 23.60 -0.57
N GLY A 168 -2.27 22.54 -0.25
CA GLY A 168 -2.09 21.76 0.99
C GLY A 168 -3.33 21.70 1.88
N GLY A 169 -4.30 22.61 1.68
CA GLY A 169 -5.58 22.59 2.38
C GLY A 169 -5.43 22.59 3.90
N THR A 170 -5.81 21.50 4.56
CA THR A 170 -5.62 21.28 6.00
C THR A 170 -4.19 21.61 6.43
N TRP A 171 -3.19 21.16 5.69
CA TRP A 171 -1.79 21.37 6.07
C TRP A 171 -1.33 22.79 5.83
N GLN A 172 -1.99 23.55 4.96
CA GLN A 172 -1.67 24.96 4.80
C GLN A 172 -2.30 25.82 5.91
N LEU A 173 -3.48 25.45 6.41
CA LEU A 173 -4.19 26.20 7.43
C LEU A 173 -3.69 25.93 8.86
N ASN A 174 -3.33 24.69 9.18
CA ASN A 174 -3.05 24.27 10.56
C ASN A 174 -1.57 24.42 10.88
N ASP A 175 -1.19 25.56 11.47
CA ASP A 175 0.19 25.92 11.81
C ASP A 175 0.55 25.82 13.30
N TYR A 176 -0.36 25.28 14.10
CA TYR A 176 -0.12 25.11 15.52
C TYR A 176 1.01 24.11 15.80
N PRO A 177 1.75 24.26 16.92
CA PRO A 177 2.86 23.38 17.26
C PRO A 177 2.46 21.90 17.31
N GLU A 178 3.36 21.03 16.84
CA GLU A 178 3.19 19.56 16.80
C GLU A 178 2.02 19.03 15.96
N ALA A 179 1.42 19.84 15.07
CA ALA A 179 0.47 19.34 14.08
C ALA A 179 1.09 18.22 13.23
N ARG A 180 0.47 17.04 13.24
CA ARG A 180 0.96 15.78 12.62
C ARG A 180 -0.21 14.96 12.07
N VAL A 181 0.11 14.01 11.20
CA VAL A 181 -0.82 12.93 10.83
C VAL A 181 -1.03 11.96 12.00
N ASP A 182 -2.19 11.33 12.06
CA ASP A 182 -2.57 10.32 13.05
C ASP A 182 -2.40 8.87 12.55
N ILE A 183 -2.24 8.69 11.24
CA ILE A 183 -1.91 7.42 10.60
C ILE A 183 -0.49 7.43 10.06
N SER A 184 0.08 6.24 9.79
CA SER A 184 1.41 6.13 9.18
C SER A 184 1.50 6.98 7.91
N SER A 185 2.60 7.73 7.77
CA SER A 185 2.86 8.59 6.60
C SER A 185 2.87 7.79 5.29
N PHE A 186 3.25 6.50 5.37
CA PHE A 186 3.18 5.59 4.22
C PHE A 186 1.75 5.34 3.73
N ILE A 187 0.76 5.39 4.63
CA ILE A 187 -0.65 5.28 4.30
C ILE A 187 -1.21 6.67 3.93
N TYR A 188 -0.73 7.73 4.57
CA TYR A 188 -1.09 9.12 4.28
C TYR A 188 -0.28 9.73 3.11
N GLN A 189 -0.35 9.10 1.94
CA GLN A 189 0.29 9.60 0.73
C GLN A 189 -0.48 9.20 -0.53
N TYR A 190 -0.19 9.86 -1.65
CA TYR A 190 -0.71 9.43 -2.94
C TYR A 190 -0.07 8.12 -3.38
N LYS A 191 -0.90 7.13 -3.70
CA LYS A 191 -0.47 5.79 -4.12
C LYS A 191 0.31 5.78 -5.44
N PHE A 192 0.08 6.78 -6.31
CA PHE A 192 0.84 6.97 -7.54
C PHE A 192 2.27 7.47 -7.30
N VAL A 193 2.56 8.04 -6.12
CA VAL A 193 3.91 8.45 -5.72
C VAL A 193 4.56 7.31 -4.96
N ARG A 194 5.35 6.52 -5.66
CA ARG A 194 6.05 5.38 -5.06
C ARG A 194 7.30 5.83 -4.32
N ASN A 195 7.52 5.24 -3.15
CA ASN A 195 8.73 5.40 -2.35
C ASN A 195 9.07 6.85 -1.97
N TYR A 196 8.07 7.66 -1.60
CA TYR A 196 8.35 8.98 -1.03
C TYR A 196 9.23 8.82 0.23
N PRO A 197 10.35 9.55 0.34
CA PRO A 197 11.33 9.35 1.41
C PRO A 197 10.88 10.05 2.70
N TRP A 198 9.82 9.53 3.32
CA TRP A 198 9.33 10.03 4.60
C TRP A 198 10.41 9.98 5.67
N LYS A 199 10.62 11.11 6.37
CA LYS A 199 11.58 11.21 7.48
C LYS A 199 11.02 10.76 8.82
N HIS A 200 9.69 10.72 8.94
CA HIS A 200 8.98 10.41 10.18
C HIS A 200 7.90 9.36 9.92
N TYR A 201 7.68 8.47 10.89
CA TYR A 201 6.56 7.52 10.82
C TYR A 201 5.22 8.26 10.81
N PHE A 202 5.07 9.28 11.67
CA PHE A 202 3.96 10.24 11.65
C PHE A 202 4.50 11.62 11.22
N ALA A 203 4.26 11.97 9.95
CA ALA A 203 4.72 13.21 9.35
C ALA A 203 4.17 14.45 10.07
N PRO A 204 5.04 15.41 10.46
CA PRO A 204 4.61 16.74 10.86
C PRO A 204 4.08 17.54 9.67
N ARG A 205 3.29 18.57 9.99
CA ARG A 205 2.65 19.47 9.02
C ARG A 205 3.62 20.02 7.96
N ASN A 206 4.85 20.37 8.33
CA ASN A 206 5.85 20.87 7.37
C ASN A 206 6.33 19.83 6.36
N ASN A 207 6.14 18.53 6.60
CA ASN A 207 6.35 17.49 5.59
C ASN A 207 5.13 17.25 4.69
N CYS A 208 3.95 17.76 5.07
CA CYS A 208 2.71 17.63 4.30
C CYS A 208 2.34 18.89 3.51
N ALA A 209 2.80 20.06 3.96
CA ALA A 209 2.50 21.36 3.38
C ALA A 209 3.49 21.81 2.28
N GLY A 210 4.55 21.05 2.02
CA GLY A 210 5.64 21.43 1.10
C GLY A 210 6.09 20.31 0.19
#